data_AF-A0A2T2YQ71-F1
#
_entry.id   AF-A0A2T2YQ71-F1
#
_cell.length_a   1.000
_cell.length_b   1.000
_cell.length_c   1.000
_cell.angle_alpha   90.00
_cell.angle_beta   90.00
_cell.angle_gamma   90.00
#
_symmetry.space_group_name_H-M   'P 1'
#
loop_
_entity.id
_entity.type
_entity.pdbx_description
1 polymer ?
#
loop_
_entity_poly.entity_id
_entity_poly.type
_entity_poly.pdbx_seq_one_letter_code
_entity_poly.pdbx_strand_id
1 'polypeptide(L)'
;MLEVWGRRTAVRYAGGRITTTPLGVDDDVAMDVRVCDLRDACLAEADSGDLLILLYFRAPDYVIKGVATRRNPATIFLEPEVFTQAATLVRAIGDDLLEMRRIVRQRPNLTPPRPVPGQYGPIRPDVSRAAERMRTPEMCARELAALHAYARPDEYVLECAPCGHRGAPGLVVITTLRLLFVSAGATYEFPVAALDRTDVAAPPGSVATLRVSDGNTDLEFVSTEAEDLLRVDGAVRLACEIEHVDGSIVMARPSSLDLFGEWQLLVERRKLGMVDTEQFKWEGIGILRAMPQ
;
A
#
# COMPACT_ATOMS: atom_id res chain seq x y z
N MET A 1 -15.67 6.65 20.61
CA MET A 1 -17.09 6.33 20.41
C MET A 1 -17.79 7.61 20.04
N LEU A 2 -18.54 7.62 18.95
CA LEU A 2 -19.28 8.79 18.46
C LEU A 2 -20.75 8.45 18.34
N GLU A 3 -21.61 9.40 18.70
CA GLU A 3 -23.05 9.28 18.60
C GLU A 3 -23.66 10.54 18.02
N VAL A 4 -24.70 10.36 17.21
CA VAL A 4 -25.50 11.43 16.63
C VAL A 4 -26.95 11.12 16.96
N TRP A 5 -27.60 12.04 17.67
CA TRP A 5 -28.97 11.88 18.13
C TRP A 5 -29.90 12.76 17.31
N GLY A 6 -30.51 12.18 16.29
CA GLY A 6 -31.62 12.82 15.58
C GLY A 6 -32.93 12.72 16.37
N ARG A 7 -34.02 13.28 15.84
CA ARG A 7 -35.35 13.13 16.43
C ARG A 7 -35.97 11.78 16.09
N ARG A 8 -35.70 11.26 14.89
CA ARG A 8 -36.25 9.97 14.41
C ARG A 8 -35.31 8.80 14.60
N THR A 9 -33.99 9.03 14.53
CA THR A 9 -32.98 7.97 14.58
C THR A 9 -31.75 8.43 15.35
N ALA A 10 -31.22 7.57 16.22
CA ALA A 10 -29.88 7.71 16.79
C ALA A 10 -28.88 6.86 15.99
N VAL A 11 -27.73 7.43 15.66
CA VAL A 11 -26.63 6.74 14.99
C VAL A 11 -25.46 6.64 15.94
N ARG A 12 -24.96 5.44 16.15
CA ARG A 12 -23.78 5.18 16.98
C ARG A 12 -22.69 4.53 16.17
N TYR A 13 -21.48 5.04 16.33
CA TYR A 13 -20.27 4.48 15.77
C TYR A 13 -19.27 4.12 16.88
N ALA A 14 -19.01 2.82 17.02
CA ALA A 14 -18.13 2.26 18.04
C ALA A 14 -17.51 0.95 17.57
N GLY A 15 -16.21 0.75 17.82
CA GLY A 15 -15.52 -0.51 17.57
C GLY A 15 -15.58 -0.98 16.11
N GLY A 16 -15.52 -0.06 15.15
CA GLY A 16 -15.62 -0.40 13.72
C GLY A 16 -17.03 -0.83 13.28
N ARG A 17 -18.08 -0.49 14.04
CA ARG A 17 -19.48 -0.77 13.69
C ARG A 17 -20.35 0.48 13.76
N ILE A 18 -21.28 0.59 12.82
CA ILE A 18 -22.32 1.61 12.77
C ILE A 18 -23.64 0.94 13.12
N THR A 19 -24.30 1.41 14.17
CA THR A 19 -25.63 0.94 14.57
C THR A 19 -26.63 2.08 14.55
N THR A 20 -27.79 1.90 13.92
CA THR A 20 -28.90 2.86 14.00
C THR A 20 -29.99 2.34 14.93
N THR A 21 -30.50 3.23 15.77
CA THR A 21 -31.62 2.95 16.68
C THR A 21 -32.77 3.89 16.32
N PRO A 22 -33.92 3.35 15.87
CA PRO A 22 -35.13 4.13 15.67
C PRO A 22 -35.59 4.72 17.01
N LEU A 23 -36.00 5.98 17.01
CA LEU A 23 -36.50 6.71 18.18
C LEU A 23 -38.01 6.98 18.10
N GLY A 24 -38.62 6.75 16.94
CA GLY A 24 -40.06 6.81 16.70
C GLY A 24 -40.74 5.44 16.71
N VAL A 25 -42.07 5.45 16.57
CA VAL A 25 -42.93 4.24 16.50
C VAL A 25 -43.11 3.75 15.05
N ASP A 26 -42.52 4.44 14.07
CA ASP A 26 -42.54 4.02 12.66
C ASP A 26 -41.74 2.71 12.46
N ASP A 27 -42.06 1.95 11.40
CA ASP A 27 -41.42 0.69 10.97
C ASP A 27 -39.94 0.85 10.53
N ASP A 28 -39.21 1.80 11.11
CA ASP A 28 -37.80 1.99 10.85
C ASP A 28 -37.02 0.81 11.42
N VAL A 29 -36.51 -0.04 10.53
CA VAL A 29 -35.65 -1.16 10.94
C VAL A 29 -34.25 -0.64 11.31
N ALA A 30 -33.79 -1.00 12.51
CA ALA A 30 -32.43 -0.76 12.96
C ALA A 30 -31.39 -1.36 12.00
N MET A 31 -30.33 -0.61 11.74
CA MET A 31 -29.19 -1.08 10.95
C MET A 31 -28.03 -1.44 11.87
N ASP A 32 -27.29 -2.49 11.51
CA ASP A 32 -26.01 -2.85 12.13
C ASP A 32 -25.03 -3.23 11.01
N VAL A 33 -24.03 -2.38 10.81
CA VAL A 33 -23.10 -2.45 9.68
C VAL A 33 -21.68 -2.40 10.21
N ARG A 34 -20.82 -3.33 9.75
CA ARG A 34 -19.38 -3.23 10.04
C ARG A 34 -18.74 -2.28 9.04
N VAL A 35 -17.84 -1.43 9.52
CA VAL A 35 -17.10 -0.47 8.68
C VAL A 35 -16.26 -1.20 7.62
N CYS A 36 -15.76 -2.41 7.90
CA CYS A 36 -15.03 -3.20 6.91
C CYS A 36 -15.85 -3.59 5.67
N ASP A 37 -17.19 -3.63 5.80
CA ASP A 37 -18.10 -3.96 4.70
C ASP A 37 -18.41 -2.70 3.83
N LEU A 38 -18.01 -1.52 4.29
CA LEU A 38 -18.21 -0.25 3.59
C LEU A 38 -17.09 0.07 2.60
N ARG A 39 -17.50 0.60 1.46
CA ARG A 39 -16.69 1.23 0.43
C ARG A 39 -16.51 2.72 0.72
N ASP A 40 -17.53 3.40 1.20
CA ASP A 40 -17.47 4.83 1.42
C ASP A 40 -18.60 5.26 2.35
N ALA A 41 -18.44 6.42 2.99
CA ALA A 41 -19.51 7.08 3.72
C ALA A 41 -19.43 8.58 3.43
N CYS A 42 -20.55 9.20 3.06
CA CYS A 42 -20.60 10.65 2.85
C CYS A 42 -21.88 11.27 3.39
N LEU A 43 -21.85 12.59 3.54
CA LEU A 43 -23.03 13.39 3.79
C LEU A 43 -23.59 13.92 2.49
N ALA A 44 -24.92 13.95 2.39
CA ALA A 44 -25.66 14.62 1.34
C ALA A 44 -26.87 15.34 1.94
N GLU A 45 -27.38 16.33 1.24
CA GLU A 45 -28.64 17.00 1.58
C GLU A 45 -29.72 16.48 0.63
N ALA A 46 -30.90 16.16 1.18
CA ALA A 46 -32.07 15.79 0.40
C ALA A 46 -32.77 17.06 -0.13
N ASP A 47 -33.56 16.92 -1.21
CA ASP A 47 -34.38 18.02 -1.71
C ASP A 47 -35.42 18.52 -0.69
N SER A 48 -35.77 17.69 0.30
CA SER A 48 -36.62 18.06 1.44
C SER A 48 -35.92 18.97 2.46
N GLY A 49 -34.61 19.17 2.33
CA GLY A 49 -33.75 19.83 3.30
C GLY A 49 -33.22 18.89 4.39
N ASP A 50 -33.59 17.60 4.39
CA ASP A 50 -33.09 16.63 5.38
C ASP A 50 -31.61 16.29 5.13
N LEU A 51 -30.87 16.01 6.21
CA LEU A 51 -29.50 15.54 6.13
C LEU A 51 -29.45 14.02 5.96
N LEU A 52 -28.64 13.54 5.02
CA LEU A 52 -28.47 12.12 4.71
C LEU A 52 -27.04 11.68 5.01
N ILE A 53 -26.88 10.60 5.77
CA ILE A 53 -25.65 9.80 5.73
C ILE A 53 -25.84 8.71 4.68
N LEU A 54 -25.00 8.72 3.65
CA LEU A 54 -24.98 7.73 2.59
C LEU A 54 -23.87 6.71 2.87
N LEU A 55 -24.25 5.47 3.11
CA LEU A 55 -23.32 4.36 3.32
C LEU A 55 -23.21 3.52 2.06
N TYR A 56 -22.04 3.53 1.42
CA TYR A 56 -21.77 2.71 0.23
C TYR A 56 -21.08 1.42 0.62
N PHE A 57 -21.53 0.30 0.06
CA PHE A 57 -21.01 -1.02 0.40
C PHE A 57 -20.00 -1.52 -0.62
N ARG A 58 -19.05 -2.34 -0.16
CA ARG A 58 -18.05 -2.98 -1.05
C ARG A 58 -18.73 -4.02 -1.93
N ALA A 59 -19.53 -4.87 -1.31
CA ALA A 59 -20.24 -5.96 -1.96
C ALA A 59 -21.56 -5.46 -2.58
N PRO A 60 -21.80 -5.67 -3.88
CA PRO A 60 -23.04 -5.26 -4.55
C PRO A 60 -24.26 -6.05 -4.07
N ASP A 61 -24.07 -7.22 -3.47
CA ASP A 61 -25.09 -8.09 -2.92
C ASP A 61 -25.26 -7.94 -1.40
N TYR A 62 -24.59 -6.96 -0.78
CA TYR A 62 -24.77 -6.68 0.65
C TYR A 62 -26.26 -6.41 0.94
N VAL A 63 -26.83 -7.11 1.91
CA VAL A 63 -28.27 -7.08 2.21
C VAL A 63 -28.57 -6.17 3.39
N ILE A 64 -29.52 -5.26 3.21
CA ILE A 64 -30.02 -4.33 4.23
C ILE A 64 -31.53 -4.44 4.25
N LYS A 65 -32.09 -4.70 5.44
CA LYS A 65 -33.54 -4.89 5.62
C LYS A 65 -34.13 -5.92 4.63
N GLY A 66 -33.38 -6.97 4.30
CA GLY A 66 -33.80 -8.02 3.36
C GLY A 66 -33.62 -7.69 1.86
N VAL A 67 -33.13 -6.50 1.51
CA VAL A 67 -32.93 -6.07 0.12
C VAL A 67 -31.43 -5.90 -0.17
N ALA A 68 -30.96 -6.47 -1.27
CA ALA A 68 -29.58 -6.29 -1.73
C ALA A 68 -29.35 -4.85 -2.21
N THR A 69 -28.26 -4.23 -1.80
CA THR A 69 -27.96 -2.82 -2.09
C THR A 69 -27.68 -2.54 -3.57
N ARG A 70 -27.17 -3.52 -4.34
CA ARG A 70 -26.79 -3.37 -5.76
C ARG A 70 -25.96 -2.11 -6.02
N ARG A 71 -25.00 -1.83 -5.14
CA ARG A 71 -24.13 -0.64 -5.13
C ARG A 71 -24.81 0.70 -4.82
N ASN A 72 -26.13 0.72 -4.62
CA ASN A 72 -26.81 1.91 -4.11
C ASN A 72 -26.52 2.09 -2.61
N PRO A 73 -26.36 3.34 -2.15
CA PRO A 73 -26.08 3.58 -0.74
C PRO A 73 -27.29 3.24 0.12
N ALA A 74 -27.03 2.80 1.36
CA ALA A 74 -28.04 2.87 2.39
C ALA A 74 -28.11 4.30 2.93
N THR A 75 -29.32 4.78 3.13
CA THR A 75 -29.58 6.15 3.59
C THR A 75 -29.97 6.12 5.07
N ILE A 76 -29.32 6.98 5.85
CA ILE A 76 -29.76 7.31 7.20
C ILE A 76 -30.21 8.76 7.19
N PHE A 77 -31.48 8.98 7.53
CA PHE A 77 -32.08 10.30 7.59
C PHE A 77 -31.83 10.94 8.94
N LEU A 78 -31.36 12.18 8.92
CA LEU A 78 -31.07 13.01 10.07
C LEU A 78 -31.61 14.42 9.82
N GLU A 79 -31.86 15.14 10.90
CA GLU A 79 -32.28 16.53 10.82
C GLU A 79 -31.06 17.44 10.57
N PRO A 80 -31.25 18.62 9.92
CA PRO A 80 -30.13 19.51 9.58
C PRO A 80 -29.35 20.01 10.78
N GLU A 81 -29.99 20.12 11.95
CA GLU A 81 -29.38 20.66 13.17
C GLU A 81 -28.23 19.79 13.70
N VAL A 82 -28.18 18.50 13.34
CA VAL A 82 -27.11 17.58 13.76
C VAL A 82 -25.93 17.51 12.78
N PHE A 83 -25.87 18.40 11.78
CA PHE A 83 -24.84 18.40 10.72
C PHE A 83 -23.41 18.25 11.23
N THR A 84 -23.00 19.07 12.21
CA THR A 84 -21.61 19.03 12.72
C THR A 84 -21.25 17.69 13.36
N GLN A 85 -22.21 17.07 14.05
CA GLN A 85 -22.02 15.76 14.68
C GLN A 85 -21.95 14.65 13.63
N ALA A 86 -22.85 14.69 12.64
CA ALA A 86 -22.86 13.77 11.52
C ALA A 86 -21.57 13.86 10.68
N ALA A 87 -21.06 15.08 10.44
CA ALA A 87 -19.81 15.31 9.72
C ALA A 87 -18.61 14.73 10.46
N THR A 88 -18.58 14.89 11.79
CA THR A 88 -17.53 14.29 12.64
C THR A 88 -17.58 12.76 12.60
N LEU A 89 -18.79 12.18 12.66
CA LEU A 89 -18.98 10.74 12.57
C LEU A 89 -18.55 10.18 11.20
N VAL A 90 -18.96 10.81 10.10
CA VAL A 90 -18.59 10.40 8.74
C VAL A 90 -17.08 10.51 8.52
N ARG A 91 -16.45 11.58 9.01
CA ARG A 91 -14.99 11.73 8.95
C ARG A 91 -14.27 10.60 9.69
N ALA A 92 -14.72 10.26 10.90
CA ALA A 92 -14.12 9.17 11.66
C ALA A 92 -14.26 7.81 10.96
N ILE A 93 -15.40 7.54 10.31
CA ILE A 93 -15.56 6.35 9.46
C ILE A 93 -14.59 6.39 8.28
N GLY A 94 -14.42 7.56 7.65
CA GLY A 94 -13.48 7.76 6.56
C GLY A 94 -12.03 7.45 6.97
N ASP A 95 -11.60 7.94 8.13
CA ASP A 95 -10.27 7.69 8.69
C ASP A 95 -10.06 6.18 8.94
N ASP A 96 -11.03 5.50 9.57
CA ASP A 96 -10.98 4.05 9.80
C ASP A 96 -10.95 3.26 8.48
N LEU A 97 -11.72 3.67 7.47
CA LEU A 97 -11.72 3.05 6.14
C LEU A 97 -10.35 3.19 5.43
N LEU A 98 -9.67 4.32 5.62
CA LEU A 98 -8.32 4.54 5.10
C LEU A 98 -7.31 3.63 5.82
N GLU A 99 -7.37 3.55 7.15
CA GLU A 99 -6.50 2.66 7.93
C GLU A 99 -6.69 1.19 7.54
N MET A 100 -7.94 0.72 7.39
CA MET A 100 -8.25 -0.67 7.00
C MET A 100 -7.78 -1.03 5.58
N ARG A 101 -7.50 -0.03 4.73
CA ARG A 101 -6.98 -0.23 3.37
C ARG A 101 -5.47 -0.17 3.30
N ARG A 102 -4.78 0.21 4.37
CA ARG A 102 -3.31 0.25 4.35
C ARG A 102 -2.77 -1.15 4.10
N ILE A 103 -1.90 -1.27 3.10
CA ILE A 103 -1.29 -2.54 2.74
C ILE A 103 -0.25 -2.87 3.80
N VAL A 104 -0.58 -3.81 4.70
CA VAL A 104 0.42 -4.42 5.59
C VAL A 104 1.09 -5.56 4.82
N ARG A 105 2.15 -5.24 4.06
CA ARG A 105 3.00 -6.30 3.48
C ARG A 105 3.76 -6.98 4.61
N GLN A 106 3.71 -8.31 4.69
CA GLN A 106 4.60 -9.07 5.59
C GLN A 106 6.04 -8.87 5.12
N ARG A 107 6.77 -7.98 5.80
CA ARG A 107 8.18 -7.72 5.52
C ARG A 107 9.04 -8.76 6.24
N PRO A 108 10.16 -9.22 5.66
CA PRO A 108 11.16 -9.96 6.43
C PRO A 108 11.64 -9.12 7.62
N ASN A 109 12.08 -9.78 8.70
CA ASN A 109 12.63 -9.06 9.84
C ASN A 109 13.99 -8.46 9.45
N LEU A 110 13.98 -7.17 9.13
CA LEU A 110 15.14 -6.37 8.74
C LEU A 110 15.57 -5.43 9.88
N THR A 111 15.35 -5.84 11.14
CA THR A 111 15.87 -5.10 12.29
C THR A 111 17.40 -5.17 12.30
N PRO A 112 18.13 -4.04 12.29
CA PRO A 112 19.59 -4.03 12.31
C PRO A 112 20.13 -4.87 13.49
N PRO A 113 20.93 -5.93 13.21
CA PRO A 113 21.47 -6.76 14.27
C PRO A 113 22.58 -6.02 15.01
N ARG A 114 22.69 -6.26 16.32
CA ARG A 114 23.83 -5.75 17.10
C ARG A 114 25.13 -6.42 16.62
N PRO A 115 26.24 -5.66 16.46
CA PRO A 115 27.54 -6.25 16.17
C PRO A 115 27.95 -7.27 17.25
N VAL A 116 28.54 -8.38 16.83
CA VAL A 116 29.11 -9.41 17.70
C VAL A 116 30.64 -9.33 17.68
N PRO A 117 31.34 -9.67 18.78
CA PRO A 117 32.81 -9.71 18.77
C PRO A 117 33.33 -10.76 17.78
N GLY A 118 34.27 -10.36 16.91
CA GLY A 118 34.97 -11.24 15.98
C GLY A 118 36.49 -11.15 16.12
N GLN A 119 37.20 -12.00 15.39
CA GLN A 119 38.66 -12.13 15.46
C GLN A 119 39.40 -10.82 15.14
N TYR A 120 38.84 -9.99 14.25
CA TYR A 120 39.46 -8.75 13.76
C TYR A 120 38.68 -7.49 14.12
N GLY A 121 37.70 -7.59 15.02
CA GLY A 121 36.84 -6.47 15.42
C GLY A 121 35.35 -6.85 15.48
N PRO A 122 34.46 -5.87 15.68
CA PRO A 122 33.02 -6.10 15.67
C PRO A 122 32.54 -6.56 14.29
N ILE A 123 31.83 -7.68 14.25
CA ILE A 123 31.25 -8.27 13.04
C ILE A 123 29.74 -8.11 13.09
N ARG A 124 29.17 -7.67 11.98
CA ARG A 124 27.73 -7.53 11.81
C ARG A 124 27.14 -8.78 11.14
N PRO A 125 26.18 -9.48 11.76
CA PRO A 125 25.62 -10.72 11.20
C PRO A 125 24.94 -10.57 9.84
N ASP A 126 24.29 -9.44 9.57
CA ASP A 126 23.65 -9.14 8.28
C ASP A 126 24.67 -8.95 7.17
N VAL A 127 25.78 -8.26 7.44
CA VAL A 127 26.92 -8.15 6.50
C VAL A 127 27.51 -9.53 6.18
N SER A 128 27.74 -10.38 7.19
CA SER A 128 28.27 -11.73 6.97
C SER A 128 27.32 -12.58 6.12
N ARG A 129 26.01 -12.51 6.38
CA ARG A 129 25.00 -13.22 5.58
C ARG A 129 24.94 -12.73 4.14
N ALA A 130 25.07 -11.43 3.90
CA ALA A 130 25.14 -10.88 2.55
C ALA A 130 26.41 -11.37 1.83
N ALA A 131 27.54 -11.39 2.53
CA ALA A 131 28.81 -11.91 2.00
C ALA A 131 28.76 -13.40 1.66
N GLU A 132 28.10 -14.22 2.48
CA GLU A 132 27.89 -15.66 2.23
C GLU A 132 27.10 -15.95 0.94
N ARG A 133 26.28 -14.98 0.48
CA ARG A 133 25.53 -15.10 -0.77
C ARG A 133 26.33 -14.67 -1.99
N MET A 134 27.47 -14.01 -1.85
CA MET A 134 28.32 -13.63 -2.98
C MET A 134 28.97 -14.86 -3.61
N ARG A 135 29.22 -14.82 -4.92
CA ARG A 135 29.93 -15.91 -5.60
C ARG A 135 31.43 -15.91 -5.30
N THR A 136 32.04 -14.72 -5.20
CA THR A 136 33.49 -14.53 -5.03
C THR A 136 33.81 -13.53 -3.90
N PRO A 137 33.39 -13.80 -2.65
CA PRO A 137 33.60 -12.89 -1.52
C PRO A 137 35.08 -12.55 -1.25
N GLU A 138 36.00 -13.47 -1.55
CA GLU A 138 37.44 -13.30 -1.37
C GLU A 138 38.03 -12.15 -2.21
N MET A 139 37.42 -11.81 -3.35
CA MET A 139 37.87 -10.71 -4.20
C MET A 139 37.70 -9.33 -3.53
N CYS A 140 36.83 -9.23 -2.53
CA CYS A 140 36.50 -8.00 -1.82
C CYS A 140 36.72 -8.13 -0.31
N ALA A 141 37.61 -9.01 0.15
CA ALA A 141 37.79 -9.29 1.58
C ALA A 141 38.09 -8.04 2.42
N ARG A 142 38.85 -7.08 1.86
CA ARG A 142 39.17 -5.82 2.56
C ARG A 142 37.96 -4.88 2.61
N GLU A 143 37.22 -4.78 1.52
CA GLU A 143 36.02 -3.95 1.42
C GLU A 143 34.89 -4.50 2.30
N LEU A 144 34.75 -5.82 2.40
CA LEU A 144 33.87 -6.50 3.34
C LEU A 144 34.26 -6.24 4.80
N ALA A 145 35.55 -6.28 5.12
CA ALA A 145 36.04 -5.92 6.45
C ALA A 145 35.70 -4.46 6.81
N ALA A 146 35.84 -3.54 5.84
CA ALA A 146 35.47 -2.13 6.02
C ALA A 146 33.94 -1.95 6.16
N LEU A 147 33.14 -2.72 5.43
CA LEU A 147 31.68 -2.65 5.48
C LEU A 147 31.11 -2.91 6.88
N HIS A 148 31.72 -3.80 7.67
CA HIS A 148 31.32 -4.03 9.06
C HIS A 148 31.38 -2.76 9.93
N ALA A 149 32.29 -1.83 9.61
CA ALA A 149 32.42 -0.54 10.30
C ALA A 149 31.57 0.57 9.66
N TYR A 150 31.35 0.52 8.34
CA TYR A 150 30.59 1.55 7.62
C TYR A 150 29.07 1.41 7.75
N ALA A 151 28.56 0.21 7.97
CA ALA A 151 27.13 0.00 8.11
C ALA A 151 26.63 0.63 9.43
N ARG A 152 25.67 1.57 9.33
CA ARG A 152 25.15 2.34 10.46
C ARG A 152 24.25 1.50 11.39
N PRO A 153 24.12 1.86 12.67
CA PRO A 153 23.31 1.09 13.63
C PRO A 153 21.81 0.99 13.29
N ASP A 154 21.30 1.90 12.47
CA ASP A 154 19.89 2.06 12.09
C ASP A 154 19.54 1.43 10.72
N GLU A 155 20.52 0.89 9.99
CA GLU A 155 20.30 0.27 8.68
C GLU A 155 20.62 -1.23 8.70
N TYR A 156 19.89 -2.01 7.91
CA TYR A 156 20.14 -3.44 7.70
C TYR A 156 20.77 -3.66 6.33
N VAL A 157 21.84 -4.44 6.25
CA VAL A 157 22.53 -4.76 4.98
C VAL A 157 21.78 -5.88 4.26
N LEU A 158 21.23 -5.57 3.08
CA LEU A 158 20.39 -6.50 2.32
C LEU A 158 21.23 -7.42 1.44
N GLU A 159 22.03 -6.85 0.52
CA GLU A 159 22.86 -7.60 -0.43
C GLU A 159 24.15 -6.83 -0.74
N CYS A 160 25.17 -7.55 -1.19
CA CYS A 160 26.43 -6.98 -1.67
C CYS A 160 26.96 -7.75 -2.87
N ALA A 161 27.71 -7.07 -3.74
CA ALA A 161 28.31 -7.67 -4.93
C ALA A 161 29.70 -7.06 -5.22
N PRO A 162 30.70 -7.89 -5.61
CA PRO A 162 31.96 -7.38 -6.14
C PRO A 162 31.71 -6.59 -7.43
N CYS A 163 32.21 -5.36 -7.53
CA CYS A 163 32.09 -4.58 -8.75
C CYS A 163 33.21 -3.55 -8.91
N GLY A 164 33.48 -3.14 -10.15
CA GLY A 164 34.30 -1.99 -10.47
C GLY A 164 33.45 -0.74 -10.68
N HIS A 165 33.96 0.42 -10.27
CA HIS A 165 33.42 1.73 -10.62
C HIS A 165 34.56 2.65 -11.04
N ARG A 166 34.45 3.29 -12.21
CA ARG A 166 35.48 4.22 -12.75
C ARG A 166 36.91 3.66 -12.70
N GLY A 167 37.07 2.36 -13.00
CA GLY A 167 38.36 1.67 -13.01
C GLY A 167 38.89 1.24 -11.63
N ALA A 168 38.19 1.54 -10.54
CA ALA A 168 38.53 1.08 -9.20
C ALA A 168 37.69 -0.16 -8.83
N PRO A 169 38.31 -1.28 -8.40
CA PRO A 169 37.58 -2.41 -7.85
C PRO A 169 37.03 -2.05 -6.46
N GLY A 170 35.86 -2.60 -6.13
CA GLY A 170 35.18 -2.37 -4.87
C GLY A 170 34.00 -3.31 -4.67
N LEU A 171 33.14 -2.91 -3.75
CA LEU A 171 31.97 -3.64 -3.31
C LEU A 171 30.76 -2.70 -3.37
N VAL A 172 29.76 -3.02 -4.18
CA VAL A 172 28.46 -2.36 -4.10
C VAL A 172 27.63 -3.07 -3.03
N VAL A 173 26.95 -2.29 -2.20
CA VAL A 173 26.17 -2.76 -1.06
C VAL A 173 24.86 -2.00 -1.04
N ILE A 174 23.76 -2.71 -0.89
CA ILE A 174 22.46 -2.09 -0.67
C ILE A 174 22.00 -2.38 0.76
N THR A 175 21.64 -1.32 1.46
CA THR A 175 21.04 -1.36 2.80
C THR A 175 19.58 -0.94 2.71
N THR A 176 18.86 -1.00 3.83
CA THR A 176 17.51 -0.47 3.93
C THR A 176 17.41 1.05 3.73
N LEU A 177 18.51 1.81 3.83
CA LEU A 177 18.49 3.28 3.80
C LEU A 177 19.33 3.90 2.66
N ARG A 178 20.33 3.17 2.17
CA ARG A 178 21.29 3.67 1.17
C ARG A 178 21.99 2.57 0.40
N LEU A 179 22.38 2.90 -0.83
CA LEU A 179 23.36 2.17 -1.63
C LEU A 179 24.75 2.74 -1.33
N LEU A 180 25.72 1.85 -1.11
CA LEU A 180 27.11 2.16 -0.85
C LEU A 180 27.98 1.53 -1.92
N PHE A 181 29.01 2.24 -2.36
CA PHE A 181 30.15 1.63 -3.04
C PHE A 181 31.37 1.81 -2.17
N VAL A 182 31.93 0.70 -1.70
CA VAL A 182 33.12 0.65 -0.85
C VAL A 182 34.32 0.23 -1.69
N SER A 183 35.35 1.07 -1.76
CA SER A 183 36.61 0.73 -2.42
C SER A 183 37.81 1.12 -1.56
N ALA A 184 39.01 0.72 -2.00
CA ALA A 184 40.28 1.03 -1.37
C ALA A 184 40.50 2.53 -1.02
N GLY A 185 39.99 3.42 -1.88
CA GLY A 185 40.33 4.84 -1.87
C GLY A 185 39.14 5.78 -1.90
N ALA A 186 37.92 5.26 -2.03
CA ALA A 186 36.70 6.05 -2.05
C ALA A 186 35.51 5.25 -1.53
N THR A 187 34.62 5.92 -0.80
CA THR A 187 33.29 5.42 -0.47
C THR A 187 32.27 6.36 -1.08
N TYR A 188 31.37 5.84 -1.91
CA TYR A 188 30.23 6.61 -2.44
C TYR A 188 28.96 6.14 -1.74
N GLU A 189 28.09 7.08 -1.38
CA GLU A 189 26.82 6.80 -0.72
C GLU A 189 25.68 7.46 -1.49
N PHE A 190 24.60 6.71 -1.71
CA PHE A 190 23.38 7.16 -2.36
C PHE A 190 22.19 6.79 -1.47
N PRO A 191 21.45 7.78 -0.93
CA PRO A 191 20.22 7.51 -0.19
C PRO A 191 19.23 6.75 -1.07
N VAL A 192 18.54 5.73 -0.52
CA VAL A 192 17.49 5.01 -1.27
C VAL A 192 16.36 5.97 -1.68
N ALA A 193 16.04 6.97 -0.84
CA ALA A 193 15.11 8.06 -1.16
C ALA A 193 15.43 8.85 -2.43
N ALA A 194 16.71 8.87 -2.85
CA ALA A 194 17.17 9.61 -4.01
C ALA A 194 17.30 8.73 -5.25
N LEU A 195 17.07 7.41 -5.15
CA LEU A 195 17.15 6.49 -6.28
C LEU A 195 15.90 6.60 -7.15
N ASP A 196 16.06 7.01 -8.41
CA ASP A 196 14.99 7.04 -9.40
C ASP A 196 14.86 5.68 -10.10
N ARG A 197 15.98 5.13 -10.57
CA ARG A 197 15.99 3.87 -11.33
C ARG A 197 17.27 3.07 -11.13
N THR A 198 17.13 1.75 -11.13
CA THR A 198 18.24 0.80 -11.33
C THR A 198 17.98 -0.09 -12.54
N ASP A 199 19.02 -0.32 -13.33
CA ASP A 199 18.99 -1.20 -14.50
C ASP A 199 20.18 -2.16 -14.46
N VAL A 200 19.96 -3.45 -14.70
CA VAL A 200 21.03 -4.43 -14.86
C VAL A 200 21.07 -4.92 -16.30
N ALA A 201 22.21 -4.74 -16.97
CA ALA A 201 22.50 -5.30 -18.28
C ALA A 201 23.53 -6.42 -18.14
N ALA A 202 23.14 -7.66 -18.41
CA ALA A 202 24.02 -8.84 -18.33
C ALA A 202 23.99 -9.64 -19.64
N PRO A 203 24.69 -9.20 -20.70
CA PRO A 203 24.75 -9.95 -21.95
C PRO A 203 25.55 -11.25 -21.78
N PRO A 204 25.16 -12.36 -22.42
CA PRO A 204 25.91 -13.61 -22.35
C PRO A 204 27.36 -13.42 -22.84
N GLY A 205 28.35 -13.81 -22.02
CA GLY A 205 29.77 -13.71 -22.36
C GLY A 205 30.41 -12.32 -22.19
N SER A 206 29.68 -11.37 -21.59
CA SER A 206 30.16 -10.01 -21.31
C SER A 206 30.13 -9.69 -19.81
N VAL A 207 30.83 -8.63 -19.42
CA VAL A 207 30.75 -8.06 -18.07
C VAL A 207 29.34 -7.51 -17.86
N ALA A 208 28.73 -7.82 -16.72
CA ALA A 208 27.44 -7.29 -16.34
C ALA A 208 27.59 -5.87 -15.79
N THR A 209 26.63 -5.00 -16.11
CA THR A 209 26.61 -3.60 -15.69
C THR A 209 25.34 -3.32 -14.91
N LEU A 210 25.48 -2.84 -13.67
CA LEU A 210 24.41 -2.25 -12.88
C LEU A 210 24.52 -0.72 -13.03
N ARG A 211 23.48 -0.10 -13.57
CA ARG A 211 23.34 1.35 -13.64
C ARG A 211 22.37 1.82 -12.57
N VAL A 212 22.76 2.86 -11.84
CA VAL A 212 21.97 3.50 -10.78
C VAL A 212 21.80 4.96 -11.14
N SER A 213 20.56 5.44 -11.15
CA SER A 213 20.21 6.82 -11.51
C SER A 213 19.48 7.52 -10.37
N ASP A 214 19.82 8.78 -10.12
CA ASP A 214 19.07 9.70 -9.24
C ASP A 214 18.18 10.68 -10.03
N GLY A 215 18.02 10.45 -11.33
CA GLY A 215 17.30 11.33 -12.26
C GLY A 215 18.15 12.46 -12.86
N ASN A 216 19.32 12.76 -12.28
CA ASN A 216 20.27 13.77 -12.79
C ASN A 216 21.63 13.17 -13.20
N THR A 217 22.08 12.14 -12.50
CA THR A 217 23.38 11.49 -12.67
C THR A 217 23.21 9.97 -12.71
N ASP A 218 23.91 9.34 -13.65
CA ASP A 218 24.01 7.89 -13.74
C ASP A 218 25.36 7.41 -13.19
N LEU A 219 25.33 6.40 -12.32
CA LEU A 219 26.49 5.63 -11.91
C LEU A 219 26.46 4.25 -12.51
N GLU A 220 27.61 3.79 -12.98
CA GLU A 220 27.76 2.45 -13.56
C GLU A 220 28.73 1.61 -12.72
N PHE A 221 28.26 0.43 -12.34
CA PHE A 221 29.02 -0.60 -11.64
C PHE A 221 29.15 -1.82 -12.53
N VAL A 222 30.37 -2.32 -12.70
CA VAL A 222 30.65 -3.44 -13.61
C VAL A 222 31.12 -4.68 -12.83
N SER A 223 30.60 -5.86 -13.14
CA SER A 223 30.98 -7.11 -12.48
C SER A 223 31.00 -8.28 -13.45
N THR A 224 31.90 -9.23 -13.21
CA THR A 224 31.90 -10.52 -13.91
C THR A 224 30.80 -11.45 -13.40
N GLU A 225 30.26 -11.20 -12.20
CA GLU A 225 29.23 -12.01 -11.56
C GLU A 225 27.84 -11.38 -11.75
N ALA A 226 27.21 -11.65 -12.89
CA ALA A 226 25.90 -11.08 -13.25
C ALA A 226 24.80 -11.36 -12.21
N GLU A 227 24.82 -12.55 -11.61
CA GLU A 227 23.82 -12.94 -10.61
C GLU A 227 23.92 -12.13 -9.31
N ASP A 228 25.13 -11.71 -8.94
CA ASP A 228 25.36 -10.89 -7.75
C ASP A 228 24.75 -9.49 -7.96
N LEU A 229 24.92 -8.92 -9.17
CA LEU A 229 24.28 -7.65 -9.54
C LEU A 229 22.75 -7.75 -9.63
N LEU A 230 22.21 -8.87 -10.14
CA LEU A 230 20.76 -9.10 -10.16
C LEU A 230 20.17 -9.22 -8.75
N ARG A 231 20.91 -9.82 -7.79
CA ARG A 231 20.50 -9.85 -6.38
C ARG A 231 20.51 -8.45 -5.77
N VAL A 232 21.54 -7.66 -6.06
CA VAL A 232 21.61 -6.26 -5.62
C VAL A 232 20.45 -5.46 -6.20
N ASP A 233 20.11 -5.60 -7.48
CA ASP A 233 18.94 -4.92 -8.08
C ASP A 233 17.62 -5.32 -7.42
N GLY A 234 17.41 -6.62 -7.16
CA GLY A 234 16.24 -7.09 -6.42
C GLY A 234 16.16 -6.52 -5.00
N ALA A 235 17.29 -6.40 -4.32
CA ALA A 235 17.38 -5.80 -3.00
C ALA A 235 17.20 -4.27 -3.00
N VAL A 236 17.62 -3.56 -4.06
CA VAL A 236 17.31 -2.13 -4.24
C VAL A 236 15.80 -1.94 -4.35
N ARG A 237 15.11 -2.74 -5.17
CA ARG A 237 13.64 -2.67 -5.26
C ARG A 237 12.98 -2.90 -3.91
N LEU A 238 13.45 -3.89 -3.14
CA LEU A 238 12.95 -4.14 -1.78
C LEU A 238 13.21 -2.94 -0.86
N ALA A 239 14.40 -2.33 -0.90
CA ALA A 239 14.72 -1.15 -0.12
C ALA A 239 13.81 0.03 -0.47
N CYS A 240 13.61 0.30 -1.77
CA CYS A 240 12.68 1.32 -2.25
C CYS A 240 11.26 1.01 -1.80
N GLU A 241 10.79 -0.24 -1.88
CA GLU A 241 9.47 -0.62 -1.35
C GLU A 241 9.37 -0.37 0.17
N ILE A 242 10.39 -0.69 0.95
CA ILE A 242 10.38 -0.47 2.40
C ILE A 242 10.28 1.03 2.73
N GLU A 243 11.01 1.87 2.00
CA GLU A 243 11.02 3.31 2.20
C GLU A 243 9.77 4.02 1.66
N HIS A 244 9.24 3.58 0.51
CA HIS A 244 8.11 4.22 -0.19
C HIS A 244 6.72 3.66 0.20
N VAL A 245 6.61 2.51 0.88
CA VAL A 245 5.31 1.86 1.20
C VAL A 245 4.71 2.29 2.54
N ASP A 246 5.41 3.03 3.39
CA ASP A 246 4.80 3.61 4.58
C ASP A 246 3.72 4.65 4.16
N GLY A 247 2.47 4.18 4.04
CA GLY A 247 1.31 4.97 3.61
C GLY A 247 0.51 4.46 2.39
N SER A 248 0.88 3.33 1.77
CA SER A 248 0.14 2.80 0.60
C SER A 248 -1.24 2.22 0.97
N ILE A 249 -2.28 2.60 0.23
CA ILE A 249 -3.70 2.28 0.47
C ILE A 249 -4.25 1.45 -0.71
N VAL A 250 -4.86 0.29 -0.45
CA VAL A 250 -5.60 -0.49 -1.47
C VAL A 250 -6.76 0.35 -2.02
N MET A 251 -7.00 0.25 -3.33
CA MET A 251 -8.13 0.97 -3.94
C MET A 251 -9.45 0.67 -3.25
N ALA A 252 -10.14 1.75 -2.90
CA ALA A 252 -11.43 1.76 -2.24
C ALA A 252 -12.55 1.17 -3.10
N ARG A 253 -12.45 1.39 -4.42
CA ARG A 253 -13.52 1.21 -5.40
C ARG A 253 -13.16 0.05 -6.34
N PRO A 254 -14.18 -0.65 -6.88
CA PRO A 254 -13.97 -1.61 -7.95
C PRO A 254 -13.28 -0.94 -9.14
N SER A 255 -12.48 -1.69 -9.89
CA SER A 255 -11.84 -1.15 -11.09
C SER A 255 -12.88 -0.85 -12.17
N SER A 256 -12.52 0.01 -13.12
CA SER A 256 -13.39 0.28 -14.28
C SER A 256 -13.71 -1.00 -15.07
N LEU A 257 -12.80 -1.98 -15.06
CA LEU A 257 -13.01 -3.27 -15.71
C LEU A 257 -14.09 -4.10 -14.99
N ASP A 258 -14.05 -4.14 -13.66
CA ASP A 258 -15.06 -4.84 -12.86
C ASP A 258 -16.46 -4.26 -13.09
N LEU A 259 -16.57 -2.93 -13.07
CA LEU A 259 -17.82 -2.21 -13.29
C LEU A 259 -18.35 -2.37 -14.71
N PHE A 260 -17.46 -2.41 -15.70
CA PHE A 260 -17.85 -2.69 -17.08
C PHE A 260 -18.44 -4.10 -17.22
N GLY A 261 -17.82 -5.11 -16.60
CA GLY A 261 -18.35 -6.47 -16.58
C GLY A 261 -19.73 -6.55 -15.94
N GLU A 262 -19.95 -5.85 -14.82
CA GLU A 262 -21.25 -5.77 -14.17
C GLU A 262 -22.31 -5.07 -15.03
N TRP A 263 -21.95 -3.98 -15.69
CA TRP A 263 -22.83 -3.28 -16.62
C TRP A 263 -23.27 -4.18 -17.78
N GLN A 264 -22.34 -4.89 -18.39
CA GLN A 264 -22.64 -5.84 -19.46
C GLN A 264 -23.60 -6.92 -18.98
N LEU A 265 -23.37 -7.50 -17.79
CA LEU A 265 -24.25 -8.51 -17.22
C LEU A 265 -25.67 -7.96 -16.97
N LEU A 266 -25.79 -6.72 -16.48
CA LEU A 266 -27.07 -6.05 -16.26
C LEU A 266 -27.84 -5.86 -17.58
N VAL A 267 -27.14 -5.42 -18.64
CA VAL A 267 -27.72 -5.27 -19.99
C VAL A 267 -28.20 -6.62 -20.53
N GLU A 268 -27.43 -7.70 -20.36
CA GLU A 268 -27.84 -9.03 -20.81
C GLU A 268 -29.06 -9.56 -20.04
N ARG A 269 -29.09 -9.40 -18.71
CA ARG A 269 -30.28 -9.76 -17.90
C ARG A 269 -31.52 -9.00 -18.32
N ARG A 270 -31.38 -7.71 -18.68
CA ARG A 270 -32.49 -6.90 -19.20
C ARG A 270 -32.99 -7.40 -20.55
N LYS A 271 -32.08 -7.73 -21.48
CA LYS A 271 -32.44 -8.32 -22.79
C LYS A 271 -33.17 -9.65 -22.64
N LEU A 272 -32.80 -10.45 -21.63
CA LEU A 272 -33.44 -11.72 -21.30
C LEU A 272 -34.76 -11.58 -20.52
N GLY A 273 -35.20 -10.35 -20.22
CA GLY A 273 -36.44 -10.11 -19.47
C GLY A 273 -36.38 -10.47 -17.98
N MET A 274 -35.18 -10.71 -17.43
CA MET A 274 -34.98 -11.06 -16.02
C MET A 274 -35.02 -9.85 -15.08
N VAL A 275 -34.95 -8.63 -15.63
CA VAL A 275 -34.89 -7.36 -14.89
C VAL A 275 -35.86 -6.39 -15.56
N ASP A 276 -36.73 -5.78 -14.76
CA ASP A 276 -37.68 -4.78 -15.24
C ASP A 276 -37.02 -3.41 -15.53
N THR A 277 -37.78 -2.44 -16.03
CA THR A 277 -37.23 -1.14 -16.44
C THR A 277 -36.72 -0.33 -15.25
N GLU A 278 -37.42 -0.39 -14.12
CA GLU A 278 -37.11 0.43 -12.95
C GLU A 278 -35.94 -0.16 -12.19
N GLN A 279 -35.89 -1.49 -12.04
CA GLN A 279 -34.74 -2.19 -11.50
C GLN A 279 -33.49 -1.98 -12.38
N PHE A 280 -33.62 -2.01 -13.71
CA PHE A 280 -32.49 -1.73 -14.61
C PHE A 280 -31.92 -0.33 -14.41
N LYS A 281 -32.78 0.70 -14.33
CA LYS A 281 -32.34 2.08 -14.05
C LYS A 281 -31.66 2.19 -12.69
N TRP A 282 -32.25 1.57 -11.68
CA TRP A 282 -31.76 1.64 -10.31
C TRP A 282 -30.40 0.95 -10.13
N GLU A 283 -30.22 -0.26 -10.67
CA GLU A 283 -28.92 -0.95 -10.66
C GLU A 283 -27.89 -0.22 -11.54
N GLY A 284 -28.31 0.32 -12.68
CA GLY A 284 -27.46 1.10 -13.58
C GLY A 284 -26.90 2.36 -12.93
N ILE A 285 -27.73 3.12 -12.20
CA ILE A 285 -27.30 4.29 -11.41
C ILE A 285 -26.29 3.86 -10.34
N GLY A 286 -26.51 2.72 -9.68
CA GLY A 286 -25.59 2.15 -8.68
C GLY A 286 -24.19 1.88 -9.26
N ILE A 287 -24.11 1.30 -10.46
CA ILE A 287 -22.84 1.04 -11.16
C ILE A 287 -22.15 2.36 -11.54
N LEU A 288 -22.89 3.31 -12.11
CA LEU A 288 -22.33 4.62 -12.51
C LEU A 288 -21.77 5.38 -11.30
N ARG A 289 -22.47 5.37 -10.16
CA ARG A 289 -22.01 5.97 -8.89
C ARG A 289 -20.80 5.27 -8.27
N ALA A 290 -20.50 4.05 -8.69
CA ALA A 290 -19.35 3.30 -8.22
C ALA A 290 -18.09 3.53 -9.05
N MET A 291 -18.18 4.24 -10.19
CA MET A 291 -17.03 4.51 -11.04
C MET A 291 -15.93 5.28 -10.28
N PRO A 292 -14.65 4.95 -10.51
CA PRO A 292 -13.55 5.81 -10.13
C PRO A 292 -13.76 7.20 -10.75
N GLN A 293 -13.55 8.25 -9.96
CA GLN A 293 -13.53 9.63 -10.45
C GLN A 293 -12.11 10.00 -10.87
#